data_AF-A0A2J8MT75-F1
#
_entry.id   AF-A0A2J8MT75-F1
#
_cell.length_a   1.000
_cell.length_b   1.000
_cell.length_c   1.000
_cell.angle_alpha   90.00
_cell.angle_beta   90.00
_cell.angle_gamma   90.00
#
_symmetry.space_group_name_H-M   'P 1'
#
loop_
_entity.id
_entity.type
_entity.pdbx_description
1 polymer ?
#
loop_
_entity_poly.entity_id
_entity_poly.type
_entity_poly.pdbx_seq_one_letter_code
_entity_poly.pdbx_strand_id
1 'polypeptide(L)'
;MDGTRTSLDIEEYSDTEVQKNQVLTLEEWQDKWVNGKTAFHQEQGHQLLKKHLDTFLKGKSGLRVFFPLCGKAVEMKWFADRGHSVVGVEISELGIREFFTEQNLSYSEEPITEIPGTKVFKDKYWQI
;
A
#
# COMPACT_ATOMS: atom_id res chain seq x y z
N MET A 1 -37.01 -46.97 25.47
CA MET A 1 -37.60 -46.19 24.36
C MET A 1 -37.06 -44.79 24.55
N ASP A 2 -35.78 -44.60 24.30
CA ASP A 2 -35.16 -44.44 22.97
C ASP A 2 -35.82 -43.32 22.16
N GLY A 3 -35.03 -42.31 21.88
CA GLY A 3 -35.43 -40.99 21.39
C GLY A 3 -34.19 -40.16 21.14
N THR A 4 -33.41 -40.67 20.18
CA THR A 4 -32.14 -40.24 19.62
C THR A 4 -31.90 -38.73 19.62
N ARG A 5 -30.75 -38.36 20.18
CA ARG A 5 -30.06 -37.07 20.06
C ARG A 5 -29.73 -36.82 18.58
N THR A 6 -30.24 -35.75 17.99
CA THR A 6 -29.65 -35.18 16.78
C THR A 6 -29.17 -33.78 17.13
N SER A 7 -27.96 -33.72 17.69
CA SER A 7 -27.14 -32.52 17.58
C SER A 7 -26.86 -32.38 16.09
N LEU A 8 -27.52 -31.42 15.45
CA LEU A 8 -27.03 -30.95 14.16
C LEU A 8 -25.71 -30.28 14.48
N ASP A 9 -24.62 -31.00 14.21
CA ASP A 9 -23.28 -30.45 14.27
C ASP A 9 -23.22 -29.34 13.22
N ILE A 10 -23.55 -28.13 13.66
CA ILE A 10 -23.24 -26.92 12.92
C ILE A 10 -21.72 -26.86 12.98
N GLU A 11 -21.06 -27.31 11.92
CA GLU A 11 -19.67 -26.97 11.69
C GLU A 11 -19.62 -25.44 11.60
N GLU A 12 -19.21 -24.80 12.71
CA GLU A 12 -18.80 -23.41 12.74
C GLU A 12 -17.60 -23.28 11.81
N TYR A 13 -17.87 -23.05 10.52
CA TYR A 13 -16.86 -22.54 9.61
C TYR A 13 -16.39 -21.21 10.18
N SER A 14 -15.13 -21.12 10.59
CA SER A 14 -14.55 -19.84 11.01
C SER A 14 -14.63 -18.88 9.84
N ASP A 15 -15.29 -17.72 10.02
CA ASP A 15 -15.46 -16.66 9.01
C ASP A 15 -14.16 -16.26 8.28
N THR A 16 -13.01 -16.56 8.87
CA THR A 16 -11.68 -16.38 8.29
C THR A 16 -11.41 -17.19 7.02
N GLU A 17 -12.16 -18.27 6.76
CA GLU A 17 -11.97 -19.11 5.57
C GLU A 17 -12.76 -18.64 4.34
N VAL A 18 -13.73 -17.73 4.50
CA VAL A 18 -14.66 -17.33 3.43
C VAL A 18 -13.94 -16.74 2.22
N GLN A 19 -12.80 -16.07 2.44
CA GLN A 19 -12.00 -15.45 1.40
C GLN A 19 -10.71 -16.22 1.06
N LYS A 20 -10.49 -17.42 1.60
CA LYS A 20 -9.20 -18.14 1.50
C LYS A 20 -8.73 -18.43 0.08
N ASN A 21 -9.68 -18.53 -0.86
CA ASN A 21 -9.42 -18.81 -2.27
C ASN A 21 -9.57 -17.57 -3.17
N GLN A 22 -9.75 -16.38 -2.60
CA GLN A 22 -9.78 -15.15 -3.39
C GLN A 22 -8.36 -14.79 -3.83
N VAL A 23 -8.19 -14.63 -5.14
CA VAL A 23 -6.92 -14.26 -5.76
C VAL A 23 -7.19 -13.08 -6.68
N LEU A 24 -6.37 -12.04 -6.58
CA LEU A 24 -6.33 -10.92 -7.52
C LEU A 24 -5.00 -10.94 -8.24
N THR A 25 -5.01 -10.80 -9.56
CA THR A 25 -3.78 -10.75 -10.37
C THR A 25 -3.18 -9.34 -10.41
N LEU A 26 -1.94 -9.23 -10.89
CA LEU A 26 -1.27 -7.94 -11.06
C LEU A 26 -1.99 -7.06 -12.09
N GLU A 27 -2.48 -7.68 -13.16
CA GLU A 27 -3.21 -7.01 -14.24
C GLU A 27 -4.55 -6.44 -13.74
N GLU A 28 -5.27 -7.18 -12.89
CA GLU A 28 -6.52 -6.68 -12.28
C GLU A 28 -6.28 -5.45 -11.39
N TRP A 29 -5.13 -5.39 -10.71
CA TRP A 29 -4.72 -4.21 -9.95
C TRP A 29 -4.36 -3.03 -10.85
N GLN A 30 -3.60 -3.26 -11.92
CA GLN A 30 -3.28 -2.22 -12.89
C GLN A 30 -4.54 -1.68 -13.59
N ASP A 31 -5.49 -2.56 -13.93
CA ASP A 31 -6.78 -2.18 -14.53
C ASP A 31 -7.59 -1.28 -13.60
N LYS A 32 -7.54 -1.47 -12.27
CA LYS A 32 -8.20 -0.54 -11.34
C LYS A 32 -7.65 0.87 -11.47
N TRP A 33 -6.34 1.03 -11.61
CA TRP A 33 -5.71 2.34 -11.81
C TRP A 33 -6.09 2.95 -13.15
N VAL A 34 -5.96 2.19 -14.26
CA VAL A 34 -6.31 2.66 -15.61
C VAL A 34 -7.77 3.15 -15.68
N ASN A 35 -8.67 2.45 -15.00
CA ASN A 35 -10.09 2.79 -14.98
C ASN A 35 -10.50 3.77 -13.86
N GLY A 36 -9.55 4.34 -13.11
CA GLY A 36 -9.83 5.27 -12.00
C GLY A 36 -10.61 4.65 -10.84
N LYS A 37 -10.61 3.33 -10.70
CA LYS A 37 -11.29 2.57 -9.63
C LYS A 37 -10.42 2.50 -8.36
N THR A 38 -9.96 3.65 -7.89
CA THR A 38 -8.99 3.80 -6.80
C THR A 38 -9.61 4.28 -5.48
N ALA A 39 -10.86 3.85 -5.19
CA ALA A 39 -11.61 4.27 -4.00
C ALA A 39 -10.96 3.91 -2.64
N PHE A 40 -9.90 3.09 -2.66
CA PHE A 40 -9.06 2.83 -1.49
C PHE A 40 -8.14 4.01 -1.13
N HIS A 41 -7.92 4.95 -2.06
CA HIS A 41 -7.11 6.13 -1.82
C HIS A 41 -7.80 7.09 -0.84
N GLN A 42 -7.03 7.57 0.14
CA GLN A 42 -7.48 8.53 1.14
C GLN A 42 -6.79 9.88 0.87
N GLU A 43 -7.47 10.82 0.23
CA GLU A 43 -6.90 12.13 -0.15
C GLU A 43 -6.35 12.92 1.03
N GLN A 44 -6.97 12.79 2.21
CA GLN A 44 -6.56 13.44 3.46
C GLN A 44 -5.63 12.57 4.33
N GLY A 45 -5.28 11.39 3.82
CA GLY A 45 -4.47 10.36 4.47
C GLY A 45 -5.16 9.64 5.64
N HIS A 46 -4.42 8.68 6.19
CA HIS A 46 -4.86 7.79 7.26
C HIS A 46 -4.86 8.52 8.61
N GLN A 47 -6.05 8.80 9.13
CA GLN A 47 -6.22 9.67 10.30
C GLN A 47 -5.57 9.12 11.58
N LEU A 48 -5.54 7.79 11.77
CA LEU A 48 -4.83 7.21 12.91
C LEU A 48 -3.31 7.37 12.76
N LEU A 49 -2.77 7.27 11.54
CA LEU A 49 -1.35 7.49 11.35
C LEU A 49 -1.00 8.94 11.64
N LYS A 50 -1.80 9.89 11.13
CA LYS A 50 -1.66 11.32 11.43
C LYS A 50 -1.66 11.59 12.93
N LYS A 51 -2.58 10.99 13.69
CA LYS A 51 -2.67 11.11 15.15
C LYS A 51 -1.43 10.59 15.87
N HIS A 52 -0.82 9.51 15.38
CA HIS A 52 0.27 8.80 16.07
C HIS A 52 1.67 9.08 15.49
N LEU A 53 1.77 9.85 14.40
CA LEU A 53 3.01 10.07 13.65
C LEU A 53 4.14 10.64 14.52
N ASP A 54 3.84 11.64 15.35
CA ASP A 54 4.84 12.27 16.21
C ASP A 54 5.37 11.29 17.28
N THR A 55 4.53 10.38 17.76
CA THR A 55 4.96 9.33 18.70
C THR A 55 5.84 8.31 18.00
N PHE A 56 5.47 7.91 16.78
CA PHE A 56 6.22 6.95 15.97
C PHE A 56 7.64 7.46 15.64
N LEU A 57 7.76 8.77 15.38
CA LEU A 57 9.01 9.44 14.99
C LEU A 57 9.81 10.04 16.15
N LYS A 58 9.30 9.96 17.39
CA LYS A 58 9.86 10.66 18.55
C LYS A 58 11.35 10.36 18.73
N GLY A 59 12.17 11.43 18.67
CA GLY A 59 13.63 11.36 18.88
C GLY A 59 14.42 10.68 17.76
N LYS A 60 13.78 10.40 16.61
CA LYS A 60 14.42 9.76 15.47
C LYS A 60 14.55 10.75 14.31
N SER A 61 15.67 10.69 13.60
CA SER A 61 15.93 11.46 12.39
C SER A 61 16.50 10.53 11.31
N GLY A 62 16.30 10.88 10.03
CA GLY A 62 16.91 10.14 8.92
C GLY A 62 16.50 8.66 8.80
N LEU A 63 15.35 8.27 9.35
CA LEU A 63 14.82 6.91 9.19
C LEU A 63 14.62 6.54 7.73
N ARG A 64 14.74 5.26 7.42
CA ARG A 64 14.22 4.65 6.19
C ARG A 64 12.88 4.00 6.48
N VAL A 65 11.84 4.42 5.76
CA VAL A 65 10.45 3.97 5.96
C VAL A 65 9.98 3.28 4.69
N PHE A 66 9.39 2.10 4.84
CA PHE A 66 8.91 1.29 3.71
C PHE A 66 7.38 1.28 3.66
N PHE A 67 6.82 1.48 2.46
CA PHE A 67 5.39 1.44 2.16
C PHE A 67 5.11 0.32 1.16
N PRO A 68 4.62 -0.85 1.62
CA PRO A 68 4.22 -1.93 0.72
C PRO A 68 2.92 -1.57 0.00
N LEU A 69 2.84 -1.87 -1.31
CA LEU A 69 1.67 -1.60 -2.15
C LEU A 69 1.21 -0.14 -2.00
N CYS A 70 2.16 0.78 -2.20
CA CYS A 70 2.02 2.15 -1.72
C CYS A 70 0.97 2.96 -2.49
N GLY A 71 0.59 2.54 -3.70
CA GLY A 71 -0.23 3.35 -4.59
C GLY A 71 0.28 4.78 -4.66
N LYS A 72 -0.61 5.72 -4.30
CA LYS A 72 -0.29 7.15 -4.14
C LYS A 72 -0.50 7.66 -2.71
N ALA A 73 -0.15 6.87 -1.71
CA ALA A 73 -0.26 7.20 -0.29
C ALA A 73 0.35 8.58 0.05
N VAL A 74 -0.48 9.54 0.47
CA VAL A 74 -0.05 10.91 0.81
C VAL A 74 0.86 10.94 2.04
N GLU A 75 0.80 9.90 2.87
CA GLU A 75 1.58 9.74 4.09
C GLU A 75 3.06 9.57 3.79
N MET A 76 3.41 9.04 2.61
CA MET A 76 4.80 9.00 2.15
C MET A 76 5.40 10.41 2.20
N LYS A 77 4.69 11.43 1.68
CA LYS A 77 5.06 12.86 1.76
C LYS A 77 5.32 13.32 3.19
N TRP A 78 4.49 12.89 4.14
CA TRP A 78 4.60 13.31 5.55
C TRP A 78 5.91 12.84 6.20
N PHE A 79 6.42 11.66 5.83
CA PHE A 79 7.69 11.15 6.33
C PHE A 79 8.88 11.88 5.70
N ALA A 80 8.88 12.11 4.39
CA ALA A 80 10.01 12.81 3.77
C ALA A 80 10.08 14.29 4.14
N ASP A 81 8.94 14.96 4.33
CA ASP A 81 8.93 16.35 4.83
C ASP A 81 9.52 16.47 6.24
N ARG A 82 9.59 15.36 6.98
CA ARG A 82 10.27 15.25 8.28
C ARG A 82 11.72 14.78 8.16
N GLY A 83 12.27 14.72 6.95
CA GLY A 83 13.66 14.34 6.68
C GLY A 83 13.93 12.83 6.73
N HIS A 84 12.91 11.99 6.56
CA HIS A 84 13.07 10.55 6.44
C HIS A 84 13.14 10.13 4.97
N SER A 85 13.91 9.08 4.67
CA SER A 85 13.92 8.48 3.34
C SER A 85 12.76 7.51 3.23
N VAL A 86 12.03 7.56 2.11
CA VAL A 86 10.87 6.70 1.88
C VAL A 86 11.13 5.76 0.71
N VAL A 87 10.83 4.48 0.92
CA VAL A 87 10.83 3.45 -0.12
C VAL A 87 9.40 2.92 -0.29
N GLY A 88 8.87 2.98 -1.51
CA GLY A 88 7.59 2.36 -1.87
C GLY A 88 7.78 1.16 -2.77
N VAL A 89 6.73 0.34 -2.92
CA VAL A 89 6.60 -0.59 -4.05
C VAL A 89 5.16 -0.57 -4.52
N GLU A 90 4.96 -0.40 -5.83
CA GLU A 90 3.65 -0.33 -6.47
C GLU A 90 3.74 -0.96 -7.86
N ILE A 91 2.71 -1.72 -8.25
CA ILE A 91 2.68 -2.41 -9.55
C ILE A 91 2.19 -1.52 -10.69
N SER A 92 1.39 -0.51 -10.35
CA SER A 92 0.85 0.45 -11.29
C SER A 92 1.78 1.65 -11.46
N GLU A 93 2.48 1.69 -12.60
CA GLU A 93 3.27 2.87 -13.00
C GLU A 93 2.41 4.14 -13.03
N LEU A 94 1.12 4.03 -13.39
CA LEU A 94 0.18 5.14 -13.37
C LEU A 94 0.01 5.70 -11.95
N GLY A 95 -0.16 4.84 -10.94
CA GLY A 95 -0.30 5.27 -9.54
C GLY A 95 0.95 5.95 -9.01
N ILE A 96 2.14 5.47 -9.39
CA ILE A 96 3.41 6.11 -9.05
C ILE A 96 3.51 7.50 -9.69
N ARG A 97 3.20 7.64 -10.97
CA ARG A 97 3.23 8.94 -11.67
C ARG A 97 2.22 9.93 -11.11
N GLU A 98 1.02 9.47 -10.76
CA GLU A 98 0.00 10.28 -10.07
C GLU A 98 0.52 10.77 -8.72
N PHE A 99 1.16 9.92 -7.92
CA PHE A 99 1.76 10.32 -6.64
C PHE A 99 2.72 11.51 -6.81
N PHE A 100 3.72 11.39 -7.69
CA PHE A 100 4.68 12.47 -7.88
C PHE A 100 4.01 13.75 -8.40
N THR A 101 3.04 13.62 -9.30
CA THR A 101 2.30 14.75 -9.86
C THR A 101 1.47 15.47 -8.79
N GLU A 102 0.66 14.72 -8.04
CA GLU A 102 -0.25 15.27 -7.02
C GLU A 102 0.50 15.85 -5.82
N GLN A 103 1.64 15.26 -5.44
CA GLN A 103 2.47 15.76 -4.36
C GLN A 103 3.44 16.87 -4.81
N ASN A 104 3.38 17.28 -6.08
CA ASN A 104 4.25 18.28 -6.70
C ASN A 104 5.75 17.97 -6.48
N LEU A 105 6.12 16.72 -6.73
CA LEU A 105 7.45 16.18 -6.57
C LEU A 105 8.09 15.92 -7.93
N SER A 106 9.35 16.30 -8.09
CA SER A 106 10.18 15.91 -9.22
C SER A 106 10.78 14.52 -8.99
N TYR A 107 11.00 13.77 -10.07
CA TYR A 107 11.65 12.46 -10.02
C TYR A 107 12.49 12.21 -11.27
N SER A 108 13.44 11.28 -11.12
CA SER A 108 14.11 10.59 -12.23
C SER A 108 13.58 9.17 -12.30
N GLU A 109 13.58 8.59 -13.51
CA GLU A 109 13.18 7.22 -13.77
C GLU A 109 14.38 6.46 -14.35
N GLU A 110 14.67 5.29 -13.81
CA GLU A 110 15.71 4.40 -14.34
C GLU A 110 15.25 2.94 -14.29
N PRO A 111 15.70 2.09 -15.23
CA PRO A 111 15.44 0.65 -15.17
C PRO A 111 16.24 -0.01 -14.03
N ILE A 112 15.67 -1.01 -13.38
CA ILE A 112 16.41 -1.87 -12.44
C ILE A 112 17.01 -3.03 -13.23
N THR A 113 18.32 -3.04 -13.41
CA THR A 113 19.02 -4.00 -14.26
C THR A 113 18.89 -5.45 -13.79
N GLU A 114 18.72 -5.66 -12.49
CA GLU A 114 18.63 -6.94 -11.83
C GLU A 114 17.23 -7.57 -11.96
N ILE A 115 16.20 -6.75 -12.26
CA ILE A 115 14.81 -7.20 -12.34
C ILE A 115 14.17 -6.70 -13.64
N PRO A 116 14.17 -7.51 -14.71
CA PRO A 116 13.66 -7.12 -16.02
C PRO A 116 12.21 -6.60 -15.96
N GLY A 117 11.95 -5.52 -16.70
CA GLY A 117 10.61 -4.92 -16.76
C GLY A 117 10.25 -4.04 -15.56
N THR A 118 11.15 -3.87 -14.59
CA THR A 118 10.93 -2.96 -13.46
C THR A 118 11.74 -1.67 -13.61
N LYS A 119 11.18 -0.62 -13.01
CA LYS A 119 11.72 0.73 -13.00
C LYS A 119 11.74 1.21 -11.58
N VAL A 120 12.61 2.17 -11.31
CA VAL A 120 12.61 2.91 -10.06
C VAL A 120 12.43 4.39 -10.35
N PHE A 121 11.49 4.98 -9.62
CA PHE A 121 11.20 6.40 -9.60
C PHE A 121 11.85 6.99 -8.36
N LYS A 122 12.86 7.84 -8.55
CA LYS A 122 13.67 8.32 -7.43
C LYS A 122 13.99 9.81 -7.48
N ASP A 123 14.17 10.35 -6.29
CA ASP A 123 14.76 11.65 -6.01
C ASP A 123 15.48 11.57 -4.65
N LYS A 124 16.11 12.65 -4.17
CA LYS A 124 16.97 12.65 -2.97
C LYS A 124 16.35 11.97 -1.74
N TYR A 125 15.03 12.04 -1.57
CA TYR A 125 14.31 11.48 -0.42
C TYR A 125 13.39 10.31 -0.78
N TRP A 126 13.31 9.93 -2.06
CA TRP A 126 12.29 9.03 -2.61
C TRP A 126 12.89 7.90 -3.42
N GLN A 127 12.34 6.71 -3.24
CA GLN A 127 12.54 5.59 -4.15
C GLN A 127 11.25 4.77 -4.19
N ILE A 128 10.56 4.72 -5.32
CA ILE A 128 9.36 3.88 -5.52
C ILE A 128 9.59 2.98 -6.73
#